data_AF-A0A4V5MQ06-F1
#
_entry.id   AF-A0A4V5MQ06-F1
#
_cell.length_a   1.000
_cell.length_b   1.000
_cell.length_c   1.000
_cell.angle_alpha   90.00
_cell.angle_beta   90.00
_cell.angle_gamma   90.00
#
_symmetry.space_group_name_H-M   'P 1'
#
loop_
_entity.id
_entity.type
_entity.pdbx_description
1 polymer ?
#
loop_
_entity_poly.entity_id
_entity_poly.type
_entity_poly.pdbx_seq_one_letter_code
_entity_poly.pdbx_strand_id
1 'polypeptide(L)'
;MAKRISLREYQEGVVARLKTAAATAQVDARLGVRIDQRNWLLDLGDVAEVMPVPAISGVPLARPWFRGTSNIRGNLVSVSDLAVFFGGAPLATHSANRLILLHPRHLPHAAVLVERMLGLKHLADLTHAGDGGDTPWSGAVYDDAAGTRWQVLDIPRLASEPGFLQAGLD
;
A
#
# COMPACT_ATOMS: atom_id res chain seq x y z
N MET A 1 22.15 33.17 37.36
CA MET A 1 22.19 33.92 36.08
C MET A 1 21.38 33.13 35.05
N ALA A 2 20.25 33.65 34.57
CA ALA A 2 19.40 32.94 33.61
C ALA A 2 19.99 33.05 32.19
N LYS A 3 20.22 31.90 31.54
CA LYS A 3 20.79 31.83 30.19
C LYS A 3 19.76 32.34 29.19
N ARG A 4 19.98 33.53 28.60
CA ARG A 4 19.15 34.06 27.50
C ARG A 4 19.37 33.16 26.29
N ILE A 5 18.46 32.21 26.08
CA ILE A 5 18.41 31.42 24.84
C ILE A 5 18.18 32.41 23.69
N SER A 6 19.05 32.37 22.68
CA SER A 6 18.91 33.24 21.52
C SER A 6 17.66 32.83 20.72
N LEU A 7 16.97 33.79 20.13
CA LEU A 7 15.78 33.54 19.30
C LEU A 7 16.05 32.51 18.19
N ARG A 8 17.28 32.49 17.68
CA ARG A 8 17.74 31.56 16.65
C ARG A 8 17.82 30.11 17.14
N GLU A 9 18.42 29.86 18.31
CA GLU A 9 18.48 28.51 18.90
C GLU A 9 17.08 27.98 19.23
N TYR A 10 16.18 28.87 19.67
CA TYR A 10 14.78 28.52 19.89
C TYR A 10 14.07 28.13 18.58
N GLN A 11 14.26 28.91 17.51
CA GLN A 11 13.72 28.62 16.19
C GLN A 11 14.26 27.30 15.61
N GLU A 12 15.57 27.07 15.69
CA GLU A 12 16.22 25.83 15.23
C GLU A 12 15.69 24.61 16.02
N GLY A 13 15.50 24.74 17.33
CA GLY A 13 14.91 23.71 18.18
C GLY A 13 13.45 23.38 17.85
N VAL A 14 12.63 24.39 17.55
CA VAL A 14 11.23 24.19 17.11
C VAL A 14 11.17 23.49 15.76
N VAL A 15 11.98 23.93 14.79
CA VAL A 15 12.04 23.29 13.46
C VAL A 15 12.50 21.83 13.56
N ALA A 16 13.50 21.53 14.38
CA ALA A 16 13.96 20.17 14.60
C ALA A 16 12.85 19.28 15.17
N ARG A 17 12.14 19.75 16.21
CA ARG A 17 11.01 19.00 16.80
C ARG A 17 9.87 18.77 15.82
N LEU A 18 9.53 19.78 15.01
CA LEU A 18 8.51 19.64 13.97
C LEU A 18 8.91 18.60 12.92
N LYS A 19 10.17 18.60 12.47
CA LYS A 19 10.69 17.59 11.54
C LYS A 19 10.64 16.18 12.14
N THR A 20 11.03 16.02 13.40
CA THR A 20 10.96 14.72 14.08
C THR A 20 9.51 14.25 14.22
N ALA A 21 8.60 15.12 14.66
CA ALA A 21 7.18 14.77 14.80
C ALA A 21 6.55 14.39 13.44
N ALA A 22 6.88 15.13 12.37
CA ALA A 22 6.43 14.80 11.01
C ALA A 22 6.99 13.45 10.53
N ALA A 23 8.27 13.16 10.80
CA ALA A 23 8.88 11.89 10.46
C ALA A 23 8.23 10.71 11.22
N THR A 24 7.98 10.87 12.52
CA THR A 24 7.27 9.85 13.31
C THR A 24 5.85 9.63 12.81
N ALA A 25 5.10 10.72 12.55
CA ALA A 25 3.75 10.62 12.01
C ALA A 25 3.71 9.94 10.64
N GLN A 26 4.73 10.13 9.80
CA GLN A 26 4.87 9.45 8.52
C GLN A 26 5.17 7.95 8.68
N VAL A 27 5.98 7.56 9.66
CA VAL A 27 6.28 6.16 10.00
C VAL A 27 5.05 5.45 10.57
N ASP A 28 4.20 6.16 11.31
CA ASP A 28 2.97 5.60 11.88
C ASP A 28 1.81 5.54 10.90
N ALA A 29 1.87 6.31 9.80
CA ALA A 29 0.81 6.35 8.81
C ALA A 29 0.81 5.10 7.92
N ARG A 30 -0.38 4.58 7.66
CA ARG A 30 -0.68 3.44 6.78
C ARG A 30 -1.73 3.84 5.77
N LEU A 31 -1.62 3.31 4.57
CA LEU A 31 -2.59 3.50 3.51
C LEU A 31 -3.68 2.45 3.62
N GLY A 32 -4.89 2.87 3.96
CA GLY A 32 -6.07 2.02 4.01
C GLY A 32 -6.67 1.80 2.63
N VAL A 33 -6.86 0.53 2.25
CA VAL A 33 -7.44 0.12 0.97
C VAL A 33 -8.45 -1.01 1.16
N ARG A 34 -9.35 -1.17 0.20
CA ARG A 34 -10.27 -2.32 0.14
C ARG A 34 -9.83 -3.27 -0.98
N ILE A 35 -9.73 -4.56 -0.67
CA ILE A 35 -9.43 -5.64 -1.61
C ILE A 35 -10.29 -6.84 -1.23
N ASP A 36 -11.11 -7.33 -2.15
CA ASP A 36 -11.99 -8.49 -1.96
C ASP A 36 -12.83 -8.35 -0.67
N GLN A 37 -13.52 -7.21 -0.56
CA GLN A 37 -14.30 -6.78 0.62
C GLN A 37 -13.57 -6.71 1.97
N ARG A 38 -12.27 -6.97 2.02
CA ARG A 38 -11.43 -6.85 3.22
C ARG A 38 -10.70 -5.52 3.24
N ASN A 39 -10.47 -4.98 4.44
CA ASN A 39 -9.71 -3.76 4.63
C ASN A 39 -8.25 -4.10 4.90
N TRP A 40 -7.38 -3.49 4.11
CA TRP A 40 -5.94 -3.69 4.20
C TRP A 40 -5.22 -2.40 4.55
N LEU A 41 -4.08 -2.53 5.23
CA LEU A 41 -3.15 -1.46 5.57
C LEU A 41 -1.84 -1.71 4.85
N LEU A 42 -1.42 -0.76 4.00
CA LEU A 42 -0.12 -0.78 3.34
C LEU A 42 0.81 0.22 4.02
N ASP A 43 2.09 -0.10 4.09
CA ASP A 43 3.11 0.87 4.47
C ASP A 43 3.25 1.92 3.35
N LEU A 44 3.26 3.20 3.73
CA LEU A 44 3.45 4.29 2.76
C LEU A 44 4.82 4.25 2.09
N GLY A 45 5.85 3.73 2.76
CA GLY A 45 7.17 3.56 2.19
C GLY A 45 7.21 2.51 1.06
N ASP A 46 6.23 1.63 1.00
CA ASP A 46 6.16 0.56 -0.01
C ASP A 46 5.33 0.95 -1.23
N VAL A 47 4.66 2.11 -1.17
CA VAL A 47 3.82 2.66 -2.24
C VAL A 47 4.56 3.82 -2.91
N ALA A 48 4.83 3.70 -4.21
CA ALA A 48 5.40 4.80 -4.99
C ALA A 48 4.33 5.84 -5.33
N GLU A 49 3.14 5.40 -5.73
CA GLU A 49 2.07 6.29 -6.18
C GLU A 49 0.72 5.58 -6.16
N VAL A 50 -0.35 6.36 -5.99
CA VAL A 50 -1.74 5.91 -6.16
C VAL A 50 -2.40 6.74 -7.24
N MET A 51 -3.04 6.10 -8.22
CA MET A 51 -3.66 6.81 -9.34
C MET A 51 -4.95 6.16 -9.83
N PRO A 52 -5.80 6.89 -10.58
CA PRO A 52 -6.90 6.28 -11.34
C PRO A 52 -6.38 5.21 -12.30
N VAL A 53 -7.20 4.21 -12.61
CA VAL A 53 -6.79 3.10 -13.46
C VAL A 53 -6.74 3.55 -14.93
N PRO A 54 -5.56 3.60 -15.58
CA PRO A 54 -5.43 3.88 -17.01
C PRO A 54 -5.91 2.68 -17.85
N ALA A 55 -5.85 2.82 -19.19
CA ALA A 55 -6.08 1.69 -20.08
C ALA A 55 -5.05 0.58 -19.81
N ILE A 56 -5.52 -0.66 -19.68
CA ILE A 56 -4.69 -1.85 -19.49
C ILE A 56 -4.77 -2.68 -20.78
N SER A 57 -3.62 -2.98 -21.36
CA SER A 57 -3.50 -3.94 -22.45
C SER A 57 -3.31 -5.33 -21.86
N GLY A 58 -4.23 -6.24 -22.18
CA GLY A 58 -4.13 -7.64 -21.76
C GLY A 58 -2.89 -8.32 -22.33
N VAL A 59 -2.35 -9.28 -21.57
CA VAL A 59 -1.24 -10.13 -22.00
C VAL A 59 -1.78 -11.56 -22.19
N PRO A 60 -1.61 -12.17 -23.38
CA PRO A 60 -2.08 -13.53 -23.62
C PRO A 60 -1.26 -14.55 -22.80
N LEU A 61 -1.87 -15.71 -22.53
CA LEU A 61 -1.23 -16.81 -21.77
C LEU A 61 -0.75 -16.40 -20.37
N ALA A 62 -1.42 -15.42 -19.76
CA ALA A 62 -1.15 -14.98 -18.40
C ALA A 62 -2.23 -15.50 -17.42
N ARG A 63 -1.86 -15.59 -16.14
CA ARG A 63 -2.78 -15.95 -15.05
C ARG A 63 -3.89 -14.91 -14.93
N PRO A 64 -5.12 -15.29 -14.52
CA PRO A 64 -6.26 -14.37 -14.47
C PRO A 64 -6.08 -13.12 -13.60
N TRP A 65 -5.24 -13.22 -12.55
CA TRP A 65 -4.91 -12.08 -11.70
C TRP A 65 -3.97 -11.08 -12.39
N PHE A 66 -3.24 -11.48 -13.43
CA PHE A 66 -2.39 -10.57 -14.19
C PHE A 66 -3.21 -9.89 -15.29
N ARG A 67 -3.66 -8.66 -15.02
CA ARG A 67 -4.52 -7.91 -15.95
C ARG A 67 -3.78 -7.49 -17.22
N GLY A 68 -2.45 -7.43 -17.18
CA GLY A 68 -1.60 -7.11 -18.30
C GLY A 68 -0.66 -5.94 -18.00
N THR A 69 -0.51 -5.03 -18.96
CA THR A 69 0.40 -3.88 -18.84
C THR A 69 -0.30 -2.56 -19.15
N SER A 70 0.22 -1.48 -18.57
CA SER A 70 -0.22 -0.12 -18.89
C SER A 70 0.97 0.80 -19.10
N ASN A 71 0.81 1.80 -19.97
CA ASN A 71 1.82 2.84 -20.18
C ASN A 71 1.62 3.97 -19.17
N ILE A 72 2.53 4.09 -18.21
CA ILE A 72 2.53 5.14 -17.19
C ILE A 72 3.76 6.01 -17.41
N ARG A 73 3.54 7.21 -17.95
CA ARG A 73 4.60 8.19 -18.24
C ARG A 73 5.77 7.58 -19.05
N GLY A 74 5.44 6.79 -20.07
CA GLY A 74 6.43 6.15 -20.96
C GLY A 74 6.98 4.81 -20.47
N ASN A 75 6.65 4.38 -19.24
CA ASN A 75 7.07 3.09 -18.70
C ASN A 75 5.94 2.07 -18.82
N LEU A 76 6.27 0.87 -19.30
CA LEU A 76 5.35 -0.27 -19.26
C LEU A 76 5.31 -0.82 -17.84
N VAL A 77 4.18 -0.64 -17.17
CA VAL A 77 3.94 -1.09 -15.80
C VAL A 77 3.02 -2.30 -15.83
N SER A 78 3.43 -3.39 -15.18
CA SER A 78 2.58 -4.57 -15.00
C SER A 78 1.45 -4.28 -14.02
N VAL A 79 0.27 -4.84 -14.29
CA VAL A 79 -0.92 -4.62 -13.48
C VAL A 79 -1.49 -5.95 -13.01
N SER A 80 -1.48 -6.15 -11.69
CA SER A 80 -2.02 -7.34 -11.02
C SER A 80 -3.28 -7.00 -10.21
N ASP A 81 -4.38 -7.72 -10.43
CA ASP A 81 -5.61 -7.63 -9.64
C ASP A 81 -5.48 -8.46 -8.36
N LEU A 82 -5.37 -7.76 -7.22
CA LEU A 82 -5.18 -8.43 -5.93
C LEU A 82 -6.44 -9.15 -5.44
N ALA A 83 -7.64 -8.74 -5.88
CA ALA A 83 -8.84 -9.47 -5.50
C ALA A 83 -8.78 -10.88 -6.09
N VAL A 84 -8.43 -11.00 -7.37
CA VAL A 84 -8.24 -12.30 -8.04
C VAL A 84 -7.06 -13.07 -7.47
N PHE A 85 -5.94 -12.39 -7.22
CA PHE A 85 -4.74 -13.05 -6.66
C PHE A 85 -5.03 -13.65 -5.27
N PHE A 86 -5.87 -13.00 -4.47
CA PHE A 86 -6.28 -13.50 -3.14
C PHE A 86 -7.40 -14.54 -3.20
N GLY A 87 -7.78 -15.00 -4.39
CA GLY A 87 -8.82 -16.02 -4.60
C GLY A 87 -10.24 -15.48 -4.74
N GLY A 88 -10.41 -14.17 -4.77
CA GLY A 88 -11.69 -13.49 -5.00
C GLY A 88 -12.05 -13.36 -6.48
N ALA A 89 -13.09 -12.58 -6.75
CA ALA A 89 -13.57 -12.33 -8.11
C ALA A 89 -12.80 -11.19 -8.81
N PRO A 90 -12.71 -11.19 -10.15
CA PRO A 90 -12.15 -10.08 -10.91
C PRO A 90 -12.86 -8.75 -10.63
N LEU A 91 -12.07 -7.70 -10.41
CA LEU A 91 -12.64 -6.37 -10.22
C LEU A 91 -13.25 -5.87 -11.53
N ALA A 92 -14.54 -5.54 -11.47
CA ALA A 92 -15.21 -4.81 -12.53
C ALA A 92 -14.60 -3.41 -12.65
N THR A 93 -14.59 -2.87 -13.87
CA THR A 93 -14.14 -1.50 -14.11
C THR A 93 -15.08 -0.53 -13.40
N HIS A 94 -14.56 0.17 -12.40
CA HIS A 94 -15.32 1.13 -11.61
C HIS A 94 -14.43 2.34 -11.28
N SER A 95 -15.03 3.53 -11.19
CA SER A 95 -14.31 4.81 -10.98
C SER A 95 -13.64 4.92 -9.62
N ALA A 96 -14.03 4.07 -8.67
CA ALA A 96 -13.41 3.97 -7.34
C ALA A 96 -12.12 3.15 -7.34
N ASN A 97 -11.91 2.27 -8.32
CA ASN A 97 -10.73 1.43 -8.41
C ASN A 97 -9.49 2.31 -8.50
N ARG A 98 -8.41 1.86 -7.87
CA ARG A 98 -7.12 2.54 -7.93
C ARG A 98 -6.03 1.58 -8.32
N LEU A 99 -5.07 2.12 -9.04
CA LEU A 99 -3.81 1.47 -9.30
C LEU A 99 -2.80 2.01 -8.30
N ILE A 100 -2.15 1.11 -7.57
CA ILE A 100 -1.08 1.41 -6.61
C ILE A 100 0.22 0.94 -7.23
N LEU A 101 1.11 1.88 -7.56
CA LEU A 101 2.45 1.55 -8.02
C LEU A 101 3.28 1.15 -6.81
N LEU A 102 3.91 -0.02 -6.89
CA LEU A 102 4.80 -0.51 -5.84
C LEU A 102 6.11 0.27 -5.88
N HIS A 103 6.72 0.47 -4.73
CA HIS A 103 8.06 1.05 -4.67
C HIS A 103 9.03 0.17 -5.48
N PRO A 104 9.84 0.73 -6.41
CA PRO A 104 10.70 -0.06 -7.31
C PRO A 104 11.73 -0.97 -6.61
N ARG A 105 11.95 -0.75 -5.31
CA ARG A 105 12.83 -1.58 -4.46
C ARG A 105 12.28 -2.98 -4.22
N HIS A 106 10.96 -3.14 -4.33
CA HIS A 106 10.26 -4.41 -4.14
C HIS A 106 10.03 -5.10 -5.47
N LEU A 107 9.43 -4.39 -6.42
CA LEU A 107 9.20 -4.88 -7.77
C LEU A 107 9.16 -3.70 -8.75
N PRO A 108 10.16 -3.54 -9.63
CA PRO A 108 10.23 -2.42 -10.56
C PRO A 108 9.11 -2.52 -11.60
N HIS A 109 8.54 -1.36 -11.96
CA HIS A 109 7.47 -1.26 -12.95
C HIS A 109 6.28 -2.19 -12.66
N ALA A 110 5.93 -2.37 -11.40
CA ALA A 110 4.78 -3.17 -10.99
C ALA A 110 3.74 -2.32 -10.26
N ALA A 111 2.48 -2.63 -10.53
CA ALA A 111 1.36 -2.01 -9.86
C ALA A 111 0.28 -3.04 -9.55
N VAL A 112 -0.44 -2.75 -8.48
CA VAL A 112 -1.54 -3.58 -7.98
C VAL A 112 -2.86 -2.81 -8.09
N LEU A 113 -3.88 -3.49 -8.61
CA LEU A 113 -5.23 -2.98 -8.71
C LEU A 113 -6.00 -3.31 -7.43
N VAL A 114 -6.63 -2.31 -6.85
CA VAL A 114 -7.46 -2.43 -5.63
C VAL A 114 -8.86 -1.85 -5.86
N GLU A 115 -9.84 -2.26 -5.05
CA GLU A 115 -11.24 -1.83 -5.20
C GLU A 115 -11.42 -0.34 -4.96
N ARG A 116 -10.79 0.19 -3.90
CA ARG A 116 -10.87 1.60 -3.53
C ARG A 116 -9.90 1.94 -2.40
N MET A 117 -9.63 3.24 -2.28
CA MET A 117 -8.99 3.80 -1.10
C MET A 117 -10.00 3.98 0.02
N LEU A 118 -9.52 3.79 1.24
CA LEU A 118 -10.25 4.07 2.49
C LEU A 118 -9.62 5.23 3.28
N GLY A 119 -8.49 5.76 2.81
CA GLY A 119 -7.80 6.91 3.38
C GLY A 119 -6.55 6.52 4.15
N LEU A 120 -5.95 7.47 4.87
CA LEU A 120 -4.83 7.22 5.76
C LEU A 120 -5.34 6.76 7.13
N LYS A 121 -4.59 5.87 7.76
CA LYS A 121 -4.77 5.42 9.14
C LYS A 121 -3.46 5.62 9.89
N HIS A 122 -3.51 6.00 11.15
CA HIS A 122 -2.34 6.02 12.00
C HIS A 122 -2.35 4.80 12.90
N LEU A 123 -1.25 4.05 12.97
CA LEU A 123 -1.16 2.86 13.82
C LEU A 123 -1.41 3.19 15.30
N ALA A 124 -1.09 4.41 15.74
CA ALA A 124 -1.37 4.89 17.10
C ALA A 124 -2.88 4.96 17.44
N ASP A 125 -3.75 5.08 16.42
CA ASP A 125 -5.21 5.11 16.58
C ASP A 125 -5.84 3.70 16.48
N LEU A 126 -5.02 2.67 16.31
CA LEU A 126 -5.44 1.30 16.08
C LEU A 126 -5.03 0.40 17.25
N THR A 127 -5.88 -0.58 17.56
CA THR A 127 -5.59 -1.58 18.59
C THR A 127 -5.15 -2.87 17.91
N HIS A 128 -4.00 -3.41 18.31
CA HIS A 128 -3.55 -4.71 17.80
C HIS A 128 -4.52 -5.82 18.23
N ALA A 129 -4.94 -6.63 17.27
CA ALA A 129 -5.97 -7.66 17.43
C ALA A 129 -5.44 -9.08 17.12
N GLY A 130 -4.21 -9.19 16.62
CA GLY A 130 -3.58 -10.47 16.31
C GLY A 130 -2.44 -10.34 15.31
N ASP A 131 -1.72 -11.44 15.10
CA ASP A 131 -0.59 -11.50 14.17
C ASP A 131 -0.87 -12.43 13.00
N GLY A 132 -0.41 -12.03 11.83
CA GLY A 132 -0.46 -12.84 10.61
C GLY A 132 -1.85 -12.98 9.98
N GLY A 133 -1.89 -13.74 8.90
CA GLY A 133 -3.09 -14.29 8.28
C GLY A 133 -2.74 -15.59 7.57
N ASP A 134 -3.70 -16.19 6.86
CA ASP A 134 -3.53 -17.50 6.21
C ASP A 134 -2.54 -17.50 5.03
N THR A 135 -1.99 -16.34 4.67
CA THR A 135 -1.10 -16.16 3.52
C THR A 135 0.21 -15.49 3.92
N PRO A 136 1.32 -15.74 3.19
CA PRO A 136 2.63 -15.17 3.51
C PRO A 136 2.68 -13.64 3.56
N TRP A 137 1.87 -12.97 2.75
CA TRP A 137 1.78 -11.50 2.65
C TRP A 137 0.83 -10.87 3.68
N SER A 138 0.18 -11.66 4.53
CA SER A 138 -0.70 -11.16 5.60
C SER A 138 0.11 -10.87 6.85
N GLY A 139 0.19 -9.59 7.24
CA GLY A 139 0.90 -9.10 8.42
C GLY A 139 0.03 -9.06 9.68
N ALA A 140 0.29 -8.13 10.60
CA ALA A 140 -0.52 -7.97 11.81
C ALA A 140 -1.96 -7.50 11.52
N VAL A 141 -2.85 -7.75 12.47
CA VAL A 141 -4.26 -7.36 12.44
C VAL A 141 -4.52 -6.27 13.46
N TYR A 142 -5.35 -5.32 13.09
CA TYR A 142 -5.76 -4.23 13.95
C TYR A 142 -7.27 -3.99 13.88
N ASP A 143 -7.83 -3.49 14.97
CA ASP A 143 -9.18 -2.95 15.02
C ASP A 143 -9.11 -1.43 15.26
N ASP A 144 -9.96 -0.66 14.57
CA ASP A 144 -10.13 0.76 14.87
C ASP A 144 -11.22 1.00 15.94
N ALA A 145 -11.35 2.25 16.40
CA ALA A 145 -12.33 2.61 17.44
C ALA A 145 -13.79 2.32 17.07
N ALA A 146 -14.10 2.13 15.78
CA ALA A 146 -15.43 1.74 15.31
C ALA A 146 -15.62 0.21 15.23
N GLY A 147 -14.62 -0.57 15.64
CA GLY A 147 -14.61 -2.03 15.53
C GLY A 147 -14.38 -2.53 14.12
N THR A 148 -13.90 -1.68 13.21
CA THR A 148 -13.55 -2.12 11.86
C THR A 148 -12.20 -2.83 11.89
N ARG A 149 -12.16 -4.04 11.34
CA ARG A 149 -10.94 -4.86 11.26
C ARG A 149 -10.09 -4.51 10.05
N TRP A 150 -8.79 -4.47 10.24
CA TRP A 150 -7.76 -4.10 9.27
C TRP A 150 -6.62 -5.11 9.28
N GLN A 151 -6.21 -5.60 8.12
CA GLN A 151 -5.06 -6.50 7.97
C GLN A 151 -3.89 -5.76 7.33
N VAL A 152 -2.68 -5.87 7.87
CA VAL A 152 -1.49 -5.38 7.17
C VAL A 152 -1.22 -6.22 5.93
N LEU A 153 -1.04 -5.56 4.78
CA LEU A 153 -0.54 -6.17 3.56
C LEU A 153 0.98 -5.94 3.48
N ASP A 154 1.75 -7.01 3.67
CA ASP A 154 3.21 -6.99 3.57
C ASP A 154 3.60 -7.02 2.08
N ILE A 155 3.80 -5.83 1.51
CA ILE A 155 4.20 -5.64 0.11
C ILE A 155 5.54 -6.31 -0.21
N PRO A 156 6.60 -6.18 0.61
CA PRO A 156 7.84 -6.92 0.38
C PRO A 156 7.62 -8.43 0.21
N ARG A 157 6.85 -9.05 1.11
CA ARG A 157 6.54 -10.49 1.02
C ARG A 157 5.70 -10.83 -0.20
N LEU A 158 4.66 -10.06 -0.48
CA LEU A 158 3.83 -10.24 -1.69
C LEU A 158 4.67 -10.17 -2.97
N ALA A 159 5.55 -9.16 -3.07
CA ALA A 159 6.41 -8.94 -4.22
C ALA A 159 7.48 -10.03 -4.39
N SER A 160 7.77 -10.81 -3.35
CA SER A 160 8.69 -11.95 -3.40
C SER A 160 8.01 -13.30 -3.58
N GLU A 161 6.67 -13.35 -3.53
CA GLU A 161 5.92 -14.60 -3.57
C GLU A 161 6.03 -15.25 -4.96
N PRO A 162 6.51 -16.50 -5.08
CA PRO A 162 6.67 -17.16 -6.39
C PRO A 162 5.39 -17.17 -7.23
N GLY A 163 4.24 -17.43 -6.58
CA GLY A 163 2.94 -17.41 -7.25
C GLY A 163 2.53 -16.04 -7.79
N PHE A 164 3.02 -14.94 -7.20
CA PHE A 164 2.80 -13.57 -7.66
C PHE A 164 3.77 -13.16 -8.77
N LEU A 165 4.98 -13.71 -8.78
CA LEU A 165 5.98 -13.42 -9.81
C LEU A 165 5.77 -14.23 -11.10
N GLN A 166 5.20 -15.43 -10.98
CA GLN A 166 4.96 -16.32 -12.12
C GLN A 166 3.62 -16.02 -12.81
N ALA A 167 3.56 -14.92 -13.56
CA ALA A 167 2.35 -14.47 -14.26
C ALA A 167 1.98 -15.33 -15.48
N GLY A 168 2.89 -16.14 -16.02
CA GLY A 168 2.61 -17.03 -17.16
C GLY A 168 1.79 -18.26 -16.75
N LEU A 169 0.98 -18.77 -17.69
CA LEU A 169 0.42 -20.12 -17.60
C LEU A 169 1.53 -21.14 -17.89
N ASP A 170 1.50 -22.26 -17.17
CA ASP A 170 2.41 -23.41 -17.36
C ASP A 170 2.06 -24.23 -18.61
#